data_AF-A0A8I1XX45-F1
#
_entry.id   AF-A0A8I1XX45-F1
#
_cell.length_a   1.000
_cell.length_b   1.000
_cell.length_c   1.000
_cell.angle_alpha   90.00
_cell.angle_beta   90.00
_cell.angle_gamma   90.00
#
_symmetry.space_group_name_H-M   'P 1'
#
loop_
_entity.id
_entity.type
_entity.pdbx_description
1 polymer ?
#
loop_
_entity_poly.entity_id
_entity_poly.type
_entity_poly.pdbx_seq_one_letter_code
_entity_poly.pdbx_strand_id
1 'polypeptide(L)' 'MDSKIKVKSVAEFQVFNHDKTVLLCEVGVGDELLAELYEPTGEYFAEDSKGREVYIGRINQEKKLEIDENFDLFLPT' A
#
# COMPACT_ATOMS: atom_id res chain seq x y z
N MET A 1 0.74 -14.92 10.10
CA MET A 1 0.57 -13.60 9.47
C MET A 1 0.28 -13.87 8.02
N ASP A 2 -0.78 -13.27 7.50
CA ASP A 2 -1.18 -13.47 6.12
C ASP A 2 -0.16 -12.80 5.20
N SER A 3 0.27 -13.52 4.16
CA SER A 3 1.21 -12.99 3.17
C SER A 3 0.58 -11.93 2.27
N LYS A 4 -0.75 -11.76 2.35
CA LYS A 4 -1.51 -10.75 1.62
C LYS A 4 -2.54 -10.09 2.52
N ILE A 5 -2.71 -8.79 2.35
CA ILE A 5 -3.74 -8.01 3.03
C ILE A 5 -4.54 -7.22 2.00
N LYS A 6 -5.83 -7.04 2.26
CA LYS A 6 -6.67 -6.15 1.44
C LYS A 6 -6.79 -4.82 2.16
N VAL A 7 -6.57 -3.74 1.45
CA VAL A 7 -6.74 -2.38 1.97
C VAL A 7 -7.65 -1.57 1.06
N LYS A 8 -8.22 -0.53 1.63
CA LYS A 8 -9.00 0.45 0.90
C LYS A 8 -8.40 1.82 1.14
N SER A 9 -8.15 2.57 0.07
CA SER A 9 -7.67 3.95 0.21
C SER A 9 -8.75 4.86 0.77
N VAL A 10 -8.35 5.73 1.70
CA VAL A 10 -9.22 6.75 2.29
C VAL A 10 -8.96 8.15 1.72
N ALA A 11 -7.85 8.31 1.01
CA ALA A 11 -7.44 9.55 0.35
C ALA A 11 -6.92 9.27 -1.06
N GLU A 12 -6.98 10.28 -1.93
CA GLU A 12 -6.31 10.25 -3.23
C GLU A 12 -4.89 10.82 -3.11
N PHE A 13 -3.93 10.20 -3.78
CA PHE A 13 -2.57 10.70 -3.82
C PHE A 13 -1.81 10.22 -5.06
N GLN A 14 -0.74 10.96 -5.38
CA GLN A 14 0.18 10.67 -6.46
C GLN A 14 1.62 10.79 -5.93
N VAL A 15 2.45 9.79 -6.22
CA VAL A 15 3.87 9.82 -5.89
C VAL A 15 4.67 10.00 -7.17
N PHE A 16 5.55 10.99 -7.19
CA PHE A 16 6.47 11.24 -8.29
C PHE A 16 7.91 10.91 -7.88
N ASN A 17 8.77 10.67 -8.86
CA ASN A 17 10.21 10.59 -8.63
C ASN A 17 10.77 11.92 -8.08
N HIS A 18 12.03 11.90 -7.65
CA HIS A 18 12.71 13.06 -7.07
C HIS A 18 12.63 14.32 -7.96
N ASP A 19 12.78 14.14 -9.29
CA ASP A 19 12.74 15.23 -10.26
C ASP A 19 11.31 15.69 -10.62
N LYS A 20 10.27 15.05 -10.07
CA LYS A 20 8.84 15.28 -10.37
C LYS A 20 8.47 15.13 -11.85
N THR A 21 9.23 14.34 -12.59
CA THR A 21 9.04 14.10 -14.03
C THR A 21 8.33 12.79 -14.34
N VAL A 22 8.39 11.83 -13.42
CA VAL A 22 7.83 10.49 -13.59
C VAL A 22 6.86 10.19 -12.45
N LEU A 23 5.62 9.89 -12.80
CA LEU A 23 4.60 9.42 -11.86
C LEU A 23 4.86 7.96 -11.51
N LEU A 24 5.31 7.72 -10.27
CA LEU A 24 5.65 6.41 -9.74
C LEU A 24 4.41 5.61 -9.37
N CYS A 25 3.40 6.24 -8.76
CA CYS A 25 2.11 5.60 -8.52
C CYS A 25 0.98 6.62 -8.34
N GLU A 26 -0.25 6.15 -8.48
CA GLU A 26 -1.47 6.94 -8.30
C GLU A 26 -2.56 6.09 -7.68
N VAL A 27 -3.15 6.59 -6.60
CA VAL A 27 -4.23 5.93 -5.88
C VAL A 27 -5.39 6.91 -5.75
N GLY A 28 -6.59 6.49 -6.16
CA GLY A 28 -7.82 7.25 -5.98
C GLY A 28 -8.50 6.93 -4.67
N VAL A 29 -9.44 7.77 -4.22
CA VAL A 29 -10.24 7.50 -3.01
C VAL A 29 -11.12 6.26 -3.21
N GLY A 30 -11.06 5.32 -2.28
CA GLY A 30 -11.89 4.11 -2.27
C GLY A 30 -11.37 2.97 -3.14
N ASP A 31 -10.21 3.11 -3.76
CA ASP A 31 -9.51 2.03 -4.46
C ASP A 31 -9.25 0.87 -3.50
N GLU A 32 -9.58 -0.33 -3.94
CA GLU A 32 -9.33 -1.57 -3.21
C GLU A 32 -8.05 -2.21 -3.75
N LEU A 33 -7.05 -2.33 -2.88
CA LEU A 33 -5.72 -2.82 -3.25
C LEU A 33 -5.44 -4.11 -2.49
N LEU A 34 -4.82 -5.07 -3.18
CA LEU A 34 -4.30 -6.29 -2.58
C LEU A 34 -2.79 -6.12 -2.40
N ALA A 35 -2.34 -5.98 -1.15
CA ALA A 35 -0.94 -5.81 -0.82
C ALA A 35 -0.30 -7.15 -0.46
N GLU A 36 0.91 -7.40 -0.94
CA GLU A 36 1.70 -8.59 -0.68
C GLU A 36 2.89 -8.26 0.24
N LEU A 37 3.17 -9.15 1.18
CA LEU A 37 4.28 -9.02 2.11
C LEU A 37 5.61 -9.33 1.41
N TYR A 38 6.50 -8.35 1.38
CA TYR A 38 7.91 -8.56 1.09
C TYR A 38 8.64 -9.01 2.35
N GLU A 39 8.73 -10.32 2.56
CA GLU A 39 9.29 -10.95 3.77
C GLU A 39 10.66 -10.43 4.23
N PRO A 40 11.62 -10.10 3.33
CA PRO A 40 12.95 -9.64 3.75
C PRO A 40 12.94 -8.35 4.57
N THR A 41 11.98 -7.45 4.31
CA THR A 41 11.88 -6.15 5.03
C THR A 41 10.61 -6.04 5.88
N GLY A 42 9.65 -6.95 5.69
CA GLY A 42 8.38 -6.92 6.38
C GLY A 42 7.41 -5.87 5.83
N GLU A 43 7.66 -5.33 4.64
CA GLU A 43 6.85 -4.29 4.00
C GLU A 43 5.73 -4.88 3.14
N TYR A 44 4.59 -4.21 3.07
CA TYR A 44 3.48 -4.57 2.20
C TYR A 44 3.42 -3.62 1.01
N PHE A 45 3.39 -4.21 -0.19
CA PHE A 45 3.27 -3.48 -1.44
C PHE A 45 2.08 -3.97 -2.25
N ALA A 46 1.35 -3.04 -2.85
CA ALA A 46 0.30 -3.34 -3.81
C ALA A 46 0.65 -2.75 -5.18
N GLU A 47 -0.16 -3.05 -6.19
CA GLU A 47 -0.06 -2.42 -7.50
C GLU A 47 -1.26 -1.49 -7.71
N ASP A 48 -1.01 -0.30 -8.27
CA ASP A 48 -2.08 0.58 -8.72
C ASP A 48 -2.73 0.08 -10.02
N SER A 49 -3.72 0.84 -10.52
CA SER A 49 -4.46 0.50 -11.75
C SER A 49 -3.61 0.34 -13.01
N LYS A 50 -2.33 0.73 -12.98
CA LYS A 50 -1.37 0.61 -14.10
C LYS A 50 -0.24 -0.37 -13.79
N GLY A 51 -0.33 -1.15 -12.71
CA GLY A 51 0.70 -2.12 -12.33
C GLY A 51 1.93 -1.47 -11.70
N ARG A 52 1.81 -0.27 -11.13
CA ARG A 52 2.93 0.40 -10.46
C ARG A 52 2.88 0.17 -8.97
N GLU A 53 4.04 -0.05 -8.37
CA GLU A 53 4.14 -0.41 -6.96
C GLU A 53 3.71 0.75 -6.03
N VAL A 54 2.91 0.41 -5.03
CA VAL A 54 2.38 1.30 -3.99
C VAL A 54 2.77 0.72 -2.64
N TYR A 55 3.46 1.49 -1.82
CA TYR A 55 3.73 1.14 -0.43
C TYR A 55 2.44 1.27 0.39
N ILE A 56 2.07 0.22 1.11
CA ILE A 56 0.84 0.16 1.92
C ILE A 56 1.13 0.23 3.42
N GLY A 57 2.27 -0.31 3.85
CA GLY A 57 2.58 -0.42 5.27
C GLY A 57 3.67 -1.44 5.53
N ARG A 58 3.84 -1.81 6.80
CA ARG A 58 4.88 -2.76 7.21
C ARG A 58 4.56 -3.46 8.52
N ILE A 59 5.33 -4.50 8.81
CA ILE A 59 5.38 -5.16 10.10
C ILE A 59 6.53 -4.53 10.90
N ASN A 60 6.22 -3.93 12.04
CA ASN A 60 7.24 -3.33 12.90
C ASN A 60 8.00 -4.37 13.73
N GLN A 61 8.99 -3.93 14.51
CA GLN A 61 9.82 -4.82 15.35
C GLN A 61 9.03 -5.59 16.42
N GLU A 62 7.86 -5.09 16.82
CA GLU A 62 6.94 -5.77 17.75
C GLU A 62 6.00 -6.76 17.04
N LYS A 63 6.21 -7.03 15.74
CA LYS A 63 5.33 -7.86 14.91
C LYS A 63 3.90 -7.32 14.84
N LYS A 64 3.72 -5.99 14.85
CA LYS A 64 2.43 -5.34 14.62
C LYS A 64 2.39 -4.77 13.21
N LEU A 65 1.22 -4.88 12.57
CA LEU A 65 0.95 -4.28 11.27
C LEU A 65 0.75 -2.77 11.47
N GLU A 66 1.59 -1.98 10.80
CA GLU A 66 1.47 -0.53 10.66
C GLU A 66 1.06 -0.25 9.20
N ILE A 67 -0.17 0.21 9.01
CA ILE A 67 -0.68 0.64 7.69
C ILE A 67 -0.45 2.14 7.57
N ASP A 68 -0.09 2.59 6.37
CA ASP A 68 0.00 4.01 6.06
C ASP A 68 -1.36 4.71 6.24
N GLU A 69 -1.35 5.95 6.72
CA GLU A 69 -2.57 6.68 7.08
C GLU A 69 -3.54 6.91 5.91
N ASN A 70 -3.07 6.77 4.67
CA ASN A 70 -3.90 6.87 3.47
C ASN A 70 -4.73 5.60 3.19
N PHE A 71 -4.61 4.56 4.01
CA PHE A 71 -5.30 3.29 3.84
C PHE A 71 -5.93 2.76 5.12
N ASP A 72 -7.07 2.11 4.96
CA ASP A 72 -7.71 1.28 6.00
C ASP A 72 -7.61 -0.20 5.63
N LEU A 73 -7.45 -1.06 6.64
CA LEU A 73 -7.54 -2.51 6.46
C LEU A 73 -8.97 -2.89 6.07
N PHE A 74 -9.12 -3.51 4.90
CA PHE A 74 -10.43 -3.98 4.44
C PHE A 74 -10.64 -5.42 4.90
N LEU A 75 -11.38 -5.58 6.00
CA LEU A 75 -11.88 -6.88 6.44
C LEU A 75 -13.26 -7.09 5.79
N PRO A 76 -13.44 -8.13 4.94
CA PRO A 76 -14.78 -8.46 4.48
C PRO A 76 -15.65 -8.85 5.68
N THR A 77 -16.76 -8.13 5.87
CA THR A 77 -17.80 -8.43 6.87
C THR A 77 -18.69 -9.60 6.49
#